data_AF-A0A2A4UCJ9-F1
#
_entry.id   AF-A0A2A4UCJ9-F1
#
_cell.length_a   1.000
_cell.length_b   1.000
_cell.length_c   1.000
_cell.angle_alpha   90.00
_cell.angle_beta   90.00
_cell.angle_gamma   90.00
#
_symmetry.space_group_name_H-M   'P 1'
#
loop_
_entity.id
_entity.type
_entity.pdbx_description
1 polymer ?
#
loop_
_entity_poly.entity_id
_entity_poly.type
_entity_poly.pdbx_seq_one_letter_code
_entity_poly.pdbx_strand_id
1 'polypeptide(L)' 'MTNVINFKQAGKKVTRIKKENRAKENRVKHGQKKLTRHLIKRTGKALETHLDGHKMDDPRD' A
#
# COMPACT_ATOMS: atom_id res chain seq x y z
N MET A 1 -34.76 4.77 -10.86
CA MET A 1 -33.43 4.18 -11.13
C MET A 1 -33.37 2.82 -10.45
N THR A 2 -33.35 1.73 -11.22
CA THR A 2 -33.39 0.37 -10.69
C THR A 2 -32.00 -0.05 -10.20
N ASN A 3 -31.90 -0.38 -8.91
CA ASN A 3 -30.67 -0.88 -8.28
C ASN A 3 -30.44 -2.33 -8.70
N VAL A 4 -29.92 -2.54 -9.92
CA VAL A 4 -29.59 -3.89 -10.42
C VAL A 4 -28.29 -4.34 -9.76
N ILE A 5 -28.41 -5.12 -8.69
CA ILE A 5 -27.25 -5.67 -7.97
C ILE A 5 -26.76 -6.90 -8.72
N ASN A 6 -25.56 -6.82 -9.28
CA ASN A 6 -24.88 -7.99 -9.82
C ASN A 6 -24.28 -8.82 -8.68
N PHE A 7 -24.99 -9.88 -8.28
CA PHE A 7 -24.59 -10.77 -7.19
C PHE A 7 -23.20 -11.41 -7.37
N LYS A 8 -22.77 -11.67 -8.62
CA LYS A 8 -21.41 -12.20 -8.89
C LYS A 8 -20.34 -11.19 -8.50
N GLN A 9 -20.53 -9.92 -8.86
CA GLN A 9 -19.60 -8.85 -8.49
C GLN A 9 -19.63 -8.56 -6.99
N ALA A 10 -20.81 -8.57 -6.38
CA ALA A 10 -20.97 -8.41 -4.93
C ALA A 10 -20.23 -9.52 -4.16
N GLY A 11 -20.37 -10.78 -4.56
CA GLY A 11 -19.64 -11.90 -3.97
C GLY A 11 -18.12 -11.77 -4.11
N LYS A 12 -17.62 -11.34 -5.28
CA LYS A 12 -16.19 -11.04 -5.48
C LYS A 12 -15.69 -9.93 -4.56
N LYS A 13 -16.50 -8.89 -4.31
CA LYS A 13 -16.17 -7.81 -3.39
C LYS A 13 -16.02 -8.34 -1.96
N VAL A 14 -16.98 -9.17 -1.49
CA VAL A 14 -16.93 -9.77 -0.15
C VAL A 14 -15.70 -10.67 0.03
N THR A 15 -15.40 -11.52 -0.95
CA THR A 15 -14.22 -12.41 -0.87
C THR A 15 -12.91 -11.63 -0.86
N ARG A 16 -12.81 -10.55 -1.63
CA ARG A 16 -11.66 -9.64 -1.61
C ARG A 16 -11.47 -9.00 -0.24
N ILE A 17 -12.53 -8.45 0.36
CA ILE A 17 -12.49 -7.85 1.70
C ILE A 17 -12.03 -8.87 2.75
N LYS A 18 -12.59 -10.09 2.73
CA LYS A 18 -12.18 -11.16 3.66
C LYS A 18 -10.69 -11.49 3.54
N LYS A 19 -10.16 -11.58 2.31
CA LYS A 19 -8.72 -11.81 2.07
C LYS A 19 -7.87 -10.65 2.61
N GLU A 20 -8.32 -9.43 2.43
CA GLU A 20 -7.62 -8.23 2.89
C GLU A 20 -7.56 -8.14 4.42
N ASN A 21 -8.67 -8.43 5.10
CA ASN A 21 -8.75 -8.49 6.56
C ASN A 21 -7.79 -9.55 7.11
N ARG A 22 -7.81 -10.77 6.56
CA ARG A 22 -6.88 -11.83 6.96
C ARG A 22 -5.42 -11.44 6.71
N ALA A 23 -5.13 -10.78 5.59
CA ALA A 23 -3.79 -10.28 5.31
C ALA A 23 -3.37 -9.20 6.32
N LYS A 24 -4.28 -8.33 6.77
CA LYS A 24 -4.02 -7.32 7.82
C LYS A 24 -3.73 -7.99 9.16
N GLU A 25 -4.53 -8.96 9.58
CA GLU A 25 -4.29 -9.73 10.81
C GLU A 25 -2.94 -10.44 10.78
N ASN A 26 -2.59 -11.06 9.64
CA ASN A 26 -1.29 -11.71 9.48
C ASN A 26 -0.12 -10.72 9.57
N ARG A 27 -0.28 -9.49 9.05
CA ARG A 27 0.76 -8.44 9.18
C ARG A 27 0.98 -8.03 10.63
N VAL A 28 -0.08 -8.02 11.45
CA VAL A 28 0.03 -7.70 12.89
C VAL A 28 0.70 -8.87 13.64
N LYS A 29 0.29 -10.10 13.37
CA LYS A 29 0.77 -11.29 14.09
C LYS A 29 2.19 -11.73 13.70
N HIS A 30 2.52 -11.65 12.42
CA HIS A 30 3.75 -12.23 11.86
C HIS A 30 4.63 -11.21 11.16
N GLY A 31 4.23 -9.93 11.14
CA GLY A 31 4.92 -8.89 10.39
C GLY A 31 4.69 -8.97 8.88
N GLN A 32 5.45 -8.17 8.14
CA GLN A 32 5.35 -8.10 6.68
C GLN A 32 6.27 -9.11 5.97
N LYS A 33 5.88 -9.52 4.76
CA LYS A 33 6.72 -10.35 3.90
C LYS A 33 8.03 -9.64 3.57
N LYS A 34 9.13 -10.38 3.45
CA LYS A 34 10.46 -9.84 3.10
C LYS A 34 10.41 -9.00 1.82
N LEU A 35 9.76 -9.50 0.77
CA LEU A 35 9.61 -8.79 -0.52
C LEU A 35 8.88 -7.45 -0.37
N THR A 36 7.74 -7.42 0.34
CA THR A 36 6.97 -6.18 0.53
C THR A 36 7.77 -5.16 1.33
N ARG A 37 8.49 -5.62 2.37
CA ARG A 37 9.36 -4.77 3.17
C ARG A 37 10.49 -4.15 2.33
N HIS A 38 11.13 -4.92 1.45
CA HIS A 38 12.17 -4.40 0.56
C HIS A 38 11.62 -3.39 -0.45
N LEU A 39 10.42 -3.63 -0.99
CA LEU A 39 9.77 -2.71 -1.92
C LEU A 39 9.45 -1.38 -1.23
N ILE A 40 8.89 -1.42 -0.02
CA ILE A 40 8.62 -0.21 0.78
C ILE A 40 9.92 0.57 1.05
N LYS A 41 11.00 -0.11 1.45
CA LYS A 41 12.29 0.56 1.66
C LYS A 41 12.84 1.20 0.38
N ARG A 42 12.74 0.50 -0.75
CA ARG A 42 13.23 1.01 -2.04
C ARG A 42 12.44 2.23 -2.52
N THR A 43 11.12 2.17 -2.39
CA THR A 43 10.23 3.28 -2.77
C THR A 43 10.43 4.48 -1.85
N GLY A 44 10.57 4.27 -0.54
CA GLY A 44 10.91 5.32 0.42
C GLY A 44 12.25 5.99 0.09
N LYS A 45 13.30 5.21 -0.12
CA LYS A 45 14.62 5.75 -0.50
C LYS A 45 14.57 6.52 -1.81
N ALA A 46 13.87 6.00 -2.83
CA ALA A 46 13.72 6.68 -4.11
C ALA A 46 12.99 8.03 -3.97
N LEU A 47 11.96 8.07 -3.12
CA LEU A 47 11.24 9.30 -2.81
C LEU A 47 12.13 10.29 -2.06
N GLU A 48 12.85 9.84 -1.04
CA GLU A 48 13.80 10.67 -0.29
C GLU A 48 14.85 11.27 -1.23
N THR A 49 15.49 10.47 -2.10
CA THR A 49 16.47 10.96 -3.06
C THR A 49 15.87 11.95 -4.06
N HIS A 50 14.63 11.72 -4.49
CA HIS A 50 13.95 12.64 -5.39
C HIS A 50 13.72 13.98 -4.70
N LEU A 51 13.21 13.96 -3.46
CA LEU A 51 12.99 15.18 -2.68
C LEU A 51 14.30 15.90 -2.36
N ASP A 52 15.37 15.17 -2.05
CA ASP A 52 16.69 15.71 -1.75
C ASP A 52 17.28 16.47 -2.94
N GLY A 53 17.14 15.94 -4.15
CA GLY A 53 17.56 16.63 -5.38
C GLY A 53 16.78 17.91 -5.71
N HIS A 54 15.64 18.16 -5.04
CA HIS A 54 14.87 19.40 -5.15
C HIS A 54 15.10 20.36 -3.97
N LYS A 55 15.93 20.00 -3.00
CA LYS A 55 16.31 20.94 -1.95
C LYS A 55 17.30 21.94 -2.54
N MET A 56 16.96 23.22 -2.47
CA MET A 56 17.96 24.27 -2.62
C MET A 56 18.84 24.19 -1.38
N ASP A 57 20.17 24.07 -1.56
CA ASP A 57 21.10 24.25 -0.46
C ASP A 57 20.78 25.60 0.21
N ASP A 58 20.68 25.59 1.54
CA ASP A 58 20.37 26.78 2.34
C ASP A 58 21.34 27.90 1.91
N PRO A 59 20.87 29.11 1.54
CA PRO A 59 21.73 30.18 1.02
C PRO A 59 22.63 30.83 2.08
N ARG A 60 23.19 30.03 2.99
CA ARG A 60 24.03 30.44 4.13
C ARG A 60 25.40 29.75 4.15
N ASP A 61 25.87 29.26 3.00
CA ASP A 61 27.30 29.05 2.71
C ASP A 61 27.83 30.17 1.80
#